data_AF-A0A251WWY8-F1
#
_entry.id   AF-A0A251WWY8-F1
#
_cell.length_a   1.000
_cell.length_b   1.000
_cell.length_c   1.000
_cell.angle_alpha   90.00
_cell.angle_beta   90.00
_cell.angle_gamma   90.00
#
_symmetry.space_group_name_H-M   'P 1'
#
loop_
_entity.id
_entity.type
_entity.pdbx_description
1 polymer ?
#
loop_
_entity_poly.entity_id
_entity_poly.type
_entity_poly.pdbx_seq_one_letter_code
_entity_poly.pdbx_strand_id
1 'polypeptide(L)'
;MFDPFLNDPDSNLGWYLAAQRAGLSALFRDQKPEQALCAELVPDLIDRLDHDLQQMGRRSYAVVTPGPIDPVACDYLVLGSRLGTEVIRRKLFASAERKTVPSYFQTVSDTNLWREHCAILDQIDPTTARARTIIKDVRRGFRIFETAAQSQQD
;
A
#
# COMPACT_ATOMS: atom_id res chain seq x y z
N MET A 1 0.46 13.51 -3.12
CA MET A 1 -0.25 12.94 -1.94
C MET A 1 0.69 12.81 -0.76
N PHE A 2 1.74 11.99 -0.84
CA PHE A 2 2.66 11.76 0.28
C PHE A 2 3.89 12.69 0.30
N ASP A 3 3.84 13.81 -0.44
CA ASP A 3 4.90 14.80 -0.50
C ASP A 3 5.30 15.37 0.88
N PRO A 4 4.37 15.60 1.84
CA PRO A 4 4.75 16.01 3.20
C PRO A 4 5.74 15.05 3.87
N PHE A 5 5.53 13.73 3.72
CA PHE A 5 6.44 12.72 4.27
C PHE A 5 7.77 12.65 3.53
N LEU A 6 7.79 12.87 2.21
CA LEU A 6 9.05 12.88 1.46
C LEU A 6 9.91 14.12 1.77
N ASN A 7 9.29 15.22 2.18
CA ASN A 7 9.95 16.49 2.47
C ASN A 7 10.37 16.62 3.94
N ASP A 8 9.54 16.16 4.88
CA ASP A 8 9.82 16.13 6.32
C ASP A 8 9.41 14.77 6.89
N PRO A 9 10.25 13.74 6.73
CA PRO A 9 9.87 12.39 7.11
C PRO A 9 9.75 12.20 8.63
N ASP A 10 10.49 12.96 9.43
CA ASP A 10 10.51 12.77 10.88
C ASP A 10 9.17 13.22 11.50
N SER A 11 8.64 14.36 11.04
CA SER A 11 7.35 14.87 11.53
C SER A 11 6.15 14.14 10.93
N ASN A 12 6.30 13.55 9.74
CA ASN A 12 5.18 12.99 8.97
C ASN A 12 5.17 11.45 8.93
N LEU A 13 6.14 10.77 9.54
CA LEU A 13 6.20 9.30 9.51
C LEU A 13 4.94 8.65 10.08
N GLY A 14 4.50 9.08 11.27
CA GLY A 14 3.30 8.52 11.90
C GLY A 14 2.04 8.71 11.05
N TRP A 15 1.89 9.88 10.42
CA TRP A 15 0.79 10.17 9.48
C TRP A 15 0.85 9.25 8.26
N TYR A 16 2.03 9.11 7.66
CA TYR A 16 2.24 8.25 6.50
C TYR A 16 1.89 6.79 6.82
N LEU A 17 2.40 6.24 7.92
CA LEU A 17 2.12 4.85 8.33
C LEU A 17 0.63 4.65 8.63
N ALA A 18 -0.01 5.59 9.32
CA ALA A 18 -1.44 5.51 9.59
C ALA A 18 -2.28 5.52 8.29
N ALA A 19 -1.87 6.32 7.29
CA ALA A 19 -2.50 6.36 5.98
C ALA A 19 -2.31 5.06 5.19
N GLN A 20 -1.10 4.49 5.22
CA GLN A 20 -0.83 3.17 4.60
C GLN A 20 -1.69 2.09 5.23
N ARG A 21 -1.80 2.09 6.57
CA ARG A 21 -2.63 1.14 7.31
C ARG A 21 -4.09 1.26 6.88
N ALA A 22 -4.65 2.45 7.02
CA ALA A 22 -6.06 2.68 6.70
C ALA A 22 -6.38 2.36 5.23
N GLY A 23 -5.48 2.71 4.30
CA GLY A 23 -5.62 2.41 2.88
C GLY A 23 -5.57 0.92 2.55
N LEU A 24 -4.60 0.18 3.11
CA LEU A 24 -4.48 -1.27 2.91
C LEU A 24 -5.68 -2.02 3.49
N SER A 25 -6.10 -1.70 4.72
CA SER A 25 -7.30 -2.31 5.31
C SER A 25 -8.56 -2.03 4.50
N ALA A 26 -8.70 -0.81 3.97
CA ALA A 26 -9.83 -0.41 3.14
C ALA A 26 -9.83 -1.12 1.78
N LEU A 27 -8.65 -1.29 1.16
CA LEU A 27 -8.47 -1.97 -0.11
C LEU A 27 -8.81 -3.46 -0.02
N PHE A 28 -8.52 -4.11 1.12
CA PHE A 28 -8.66 -5.56 1.29
C PHE A 28 -9.92 -6.04 2.01
N ARG A 29 -10.66 -5.14 2.68
CA ARG A 29 -11.80 -5.52 3.55
C ARG A 29 -12.80 -6.46 2.88
N ASP A 30 -13.12 -6.17 1.62
CA ASP A 30 -14.18 -6.89 0.87
C ASP A 30 -13.60 -7.81 -0.21
N GLN A 31 -12.28 -8.03 -0.23
CA GLN A 31 -11.67 -8.93 -1.19
C GLN A 31 -11.83 -10.40 -0.77
N LYS A 32 -11.90 -11.25 -1.78
CA LYS A 32 -11.68 -12.69 -1.67
C LYS A 32 -10.18 -12.93 -1.74
N PRO A 33 -9.49 -13.24 -0.61
CA PRO A 33 -8.04 -13.30 -0.57
C PRO A 33 -7.47 -14.28 -1.59
N GLU A 34 -8.15 -15.40 -1.86
CA GLU A 34 -7.69 -16.46 -2.76
C GLU A 34 -7.50 -16.04 -4.23
N GLN A 35 -7.87 -14.82 -4.61
CA GLN A 35 -7.85 -14.35 -5.99
C GLN A 35 -6.72 -13.35 -6.31
N ALA A 36 -6.04 -12.82 -5.30
CA ALA A 36 -4.96 -11.83 -5.46
C ALA A 36 -3.61 -12.47 -5.13
N LEU A 37 -2.57 -12.17 -5.91
CA LEU A 37 -1.20 -12.62 -5.62
C LEU A 37 -0.68 -12.08 -4.28
N CYS A 38 -1.10 -10.87 -3.91
CA CYS A 38 -0.65 -10.21 -2.68
C CYS A 38 -1.46 -10.56 -1.42
N ALA A 39 -2.32 -11.59 -1.49
CA ALA A 39 -3.25 -11.93 -0.41
C ALA A 39 -2.59 -12.22 0.95
N GLU A 40 -1.45 -12.90 0.96
CA GLU A 40 -0.70 -13.18 2.19
C GLU A 40 0.17 -12.00 2.62
N LEU A 41 0.59 -11.17 1.66
CA LEU A 41 1.44 -10.02 1.91
C LEU A 41 0.70 -8.93 2.69
N VAL A 42 -0.58 -8.69 2.40
CA VAL A 42 -1.28 -7.57 3.02
C VAL A 42 -1.54 -7.72 4.52
N PRO A 43 -1.95 -8.89 5.05
CA PRO A 43 -1.99 -9.12 6.49
C PRO A 43 -0.63 -8.84 7.16
N ASP A 44 0.48 -9.33 6.62
CA ASP A 44 1.83 -9.05 7.15
C ASP A 44 2.14 -7.54 7.15
N LEU A 45 1.80 -6.82 6.07
CA LEU A 45 1.98 -5.37 6.02
C LEU A 45 1.12 -4.64 7.05
N ILE A 46 -0.12 -5.08 7.26
CA ILE A 46 -1.03 -4.49 8.27
C ILE A 46 -0.47 -4.73 9.68
N ASP A 47 -0.02 -5.94 9.99
CA ASP A 47 0.54 -6.27 11.31
C ASP A 47 1.79 -5.43 11.62
N ARG A 48 2.67 -5.24 10.64
CA ARG A 48 3.85 -4.37 10.76
C ARG A 48 3.47 -2.91 10.99
N LEU A 49 2.47 -2.43 10.27
CA LEU A 49 1.97 -1.05 10.44
C LEU A 49 1.33 -0.87 11.82
N ASP A 50 0.56 -1.84 12.29
CA ASP A 50 -0.05 -1.80 13.62
C ASP A 50 1.03 -1.84 14.72
N HIS A 51 2.11 -2.62 14.54
CA HIS A 51 3.28 -2.60 15.42
C HIS A 51 3.98 -1.24 15.44
N ASP A 52 4.31 -0.68 14.27
CA ASP A 52 5.02 0.60 14.17
C ASP A 52 4.17 1.75 14.76
N LEU A 53 2.86 1.77 14.52
CA LEU A 53 1.93 2.75 15.07
C LEU A 53 1.79 2.62 16.59
N GLN A 54 1.75 1.39 17.11
CA GLN A 54 1.71 1.13 18.55
C GLN A 54 2.95 1.69 19.25
N GLN A 55 4.15 1.47 18.69
CA GLN A 55 5.40 2.03 19.23
C GLN A 55 5.40 3.57 19.26
N MET A 56 4.70 4.20 18.31
CA MET A 56 4.55 5.66 18.23
C MET A 56 3.39 6.21 19.09
N GLY A 57 2.60 5.35 19.74
CA GLY A 57 1.40 5.76 20.48
C GLY A 57 0.30 6.36 19.59
N ARG A 58 0.33 6.09 18.28
CA ARG A 58 -0.60 6.64 17.28
C ARG A 58 -1.64 5.60 16.87
N ARG A 59 -2.83 6.05 16.50
CA ARG A 59 -3.90 5.21 15.92
C ARG A 59 -4.10 5.55 14.45
N SER A 60 -4.65 4.59 13.70
CA SER A 60 -5.15 4.84 12.34
C SER A 60 -6.68 4.96 12.35
N TYR A 61 -7.21 5.92 11.62
CA TYR A 61 -8.65 6.11 11.40
C TYR A 61 -9.09 5.36 10.16
N ALA A 62 -10.07 4.47 10.32
CA ALA A 62 -10.55 3.61 9.24
C ALA A 62 -11.21 4.41 8.11
N VAL A 63 -10.97 3.98 6.88
CA VAL A 63 -11.68 4.45 5.68
C VAL A 63 -12.69 3.39 5.24
N VAL A 64 -13.79 3.85 4.65
CA VAL A 64 -14.84 2.99 4.06
C VAL A 64 -14.74 3.07 2.54
N THR A 65 -14.91 1.94 1.87
CA THR A 65 -14.86 1.83 0.41
C THR A 65 -16.22 1.40 -0.14
N PRO A 66 -16.59 1.83 -1.35
CA PRO A 66 -17.79 1.35 -2.02
C PRO A 66 -17.51 0.02 -2.73
N GLY A 67 -17.38 -1.06 -1.95
CA GLY A 67 -17.33 -2.45 -2.44
C GLY A 67 -15.96 -2.97 -2.87
N PRO A 68 -15.92 -4.19 -3.43
CA PRO A 68 -14.67 -4.88 -3.77
C PRO A 68 -13.92 -4.23 -4.94
N ILE A 69 -12.62 -4.48 -4.99
CA ILE A 69 -11.70 -4.09 -6.07
C ILE A 69 -11.24 -5.36 -6.80
N ASP A 70 -11.16 -5.30 -8.13
CA ASP A 70 -10.62 -6.38 -8.96
C ASP A 70 -9.24 -6.85 -8.41
N PRO A 71 -9.03 -8.17 -8.25
CA PRO A 71 -7.78 -8.70 -7.68
C PRO A 71 -6.52 -8.25 -8.42
N VAL A 72 -6.57 -8.13 -9.75
CA VAL A 72 -5.42 -7.70 -10.56
C VAL A 72 -5.14 -6.20 -10.31
N ALA A 73 -6.18 -5.39 -10.16
CA ALA A 73 -6.00 -3.98 -9.77
C ALA A 73 -5.37 -3.85 -8.37
N CYS A 74 -5.71 -4.75 -7.47
CA CYS A 74 -5.17 -4.78 -6.11
C CYS A 74 -3.68 -5.17 -6.09
N ASP A 75 -3.32 -6.23 -6.81
CA ASP A 75 -1.93 -6.66 -6.99
C ASP A 75 -1.07 -5.54 -7.54
N TYR A 76 -1.56 -4.82 -8.55
CA TYR A 76 -0.87 -3.66 -9.11
C TYR A 76 -0.52 -2.61 -8.04
N LEU A 77 -1.50 -2.26 -7.20
CA LEU A 77 -1.34 -1.25 -6.16
C LEU A 77 -0.39 -1.72 -5.05
N VAL A 78 -0.58 -2.92 -4.53
CA VAL A 78 0.19 -3.44 -3.40
C VAL A 78 1.62 -3.75 -3.81
N LEU A 79 1.80 -4.57 -4.86
CA LEU A 79 3.13 -4.98 -5.31
C LEU A 79 3.91 -3.78 -5.86
N GLY A 80 3.24 -2.91 -6.63
CA GLY A 80 3.83 -1.66 -7.12
C GLY A 80 4.26 -0.75 -5.96
N SER A 81 3.46 -0.66 -4.89
CA SER A 81 3.86 0.14 -3.71
C SER A 81 5.12 -0.38 -3.03
N ARG A 82 5.38 -1.70 -3.02
CA ARG A 82 6.59 -2.27 -2.39
C ARG A 82 7.87 -1.78 -3.08
N LEU A 83 7.85 -1.66 -4.40
CA LEU A 83 8.96 -1.09 -5.16
C LEU A 83 9.22 0.37 -4.76
N GLY A 84 8.15 1.17 -4.63
CA GLY A 84 8.24 2.55 -4.16
C GLY A 84 8.75 2.65 -2.70
N THR A 85 8.25 1.80 -1.81
CA THR A 85 8.67 1.72 -0.40
C THR A 85 10.16 1.37 -0.29
N GLU A 86 10.70 0.50 -1.14
CA GLU A 86 12.14 0.20 -1.17
C GLU A 86 12.99 1.42 -1.56
N VAL A 87 12.53 2.21 -2.54
CA VAL A 87 13.20 3.47 -2.92
C VAL A 87 13.18 4.46 -1.74
N ILE A 88 12.03 4.62 -1.09
CA ILE A 88 11.89 5.47 0.10
C ILE A 88 12.82 4.98 1.20
N ARG A 89 12.86 3.67 1.48
CA ARG A 89 13.71 3.06 2.49
C ARG A 89 15.18 3.42 2.27
N ARG A 90 15.68 3.24 1.04
CA ARG A 90 17.07 3.59 0.67
C ARG A 90 17.34 5.08 0.79
N LYS A 91 16.42 5.93 0.33
CA LYS A 91 16.62 7.38 0.35
C LYS A 91 16.64 7.94 1.77
N LEU A 92 15.75 7.43 2.62
CA LEU A 92 15.41 8.05 3.89
C LEU A 92 16.05 7.35 5.10
N PHE A 93 16.46 6.08 4.98
CA PHE A 93 16.95 5.30 6.13
C PHE A 93 18.27 4.56 5.86
N ALA A 94 18.99 4.90 4.78
CA ALA A 94 20.33 4.35 4.54
C ALA A 94 21.44 5.02 5.35
N SER A 95 21.21 6.20 5.94
CA SER A 95 22.21 6.89 6.77
C SER A 95 22.17 6.42 8.22
N ALA A 96 23.35 6.35 8.86
CA ALA A 96 23.54 5.90 10.23
C ALA A 96 22.88 6.80 11.31
N GLU A 97 22.35 7.97 10.92
CA GLU A 97 21.77 8.95 11.83
C GLU A 97 20.33 8.62 12.24
N ARG A 98 19.60 7.81 11.45
CA ARG A 98 18.26 7.33 11.83
C ARG A 98 18.35 6.03 12.62
N LYS A 99 17.92 6.10 13.88
CA LYS A 99 18.10 5.03 14.86
C LYS A 99 17.37 3.72 14.54
N THR A 100 16.24 3.77 13.83
CA THR A 100 15.47 2.55 13.52
C THR A 100 14.65 2.70 12.23
N VAL A 101 14.72 1.70 11.36
CA VAL A 101 13.84 1.56 10.18
C VAL A 101 12.50 0.98 10.64
N PRO A 102 11.34 1.61 10.38
CA PRO A 102 10.05 1.04 10.74
C PRO A 102 9.83 -0.32 10.05
N SER A 103 9.18 -1.24 10.75
CA SER A 103 8.97 -2.63 10.34
C SER A 103 8.27 -2.74 8.98
N TYR A 104 7.36 -1.81 8.67
CA TYR A 104 6.67 -1.70 7.39
C TYR A 104 7.63 -1.50 6.20
N PHE A 105 8.74 -0.79 6.41
CA PHE A 105 9.76 -0.60 5.37
C PHE A 105 10.69 -1.79 5.24
N GLN A 106 10.75 -2.69 6.22
CA GLN A 106 11.66 -3.83 6.20
C GLN A 106 11.16 -5.01 5.34
N THR A 107 9.88 -4.99 4.94
CA THR A 107 9.34 -6.00 4.03
C THR A 107 9.99 -5.87 2.66
N VAL A 108 10.72 -6.91 2.24
CA VAL A 108 11.42 -6.95 0.96
C VAL A 108 10.40 -7.00 -0.18
N SER A 109 10.63 -6.23 -1.24
CA SER A 109 9.85 -6.35 -2.47
C SER A 109 10.07 -7.73 -3.11
N ASP A 110 9.03 -8.56 -3.20
CA ASP A 110 9.11 -9.81 -3.94
C ASP A 110 9.01 -9.54 -5.45
N THR A 111 10.17 -9.46 -6.11
CA THR A 111 10.25 -9.29 -7.55
C THR A 111 9.64 -10.45 -8.35
N ASN A 112 9.45 -11.64 -7.77
CA ASN A 112 8.80 -12.75 -8.45
C ASN A 112 7.29 -12.50 -8.56
N LEU A 113 6.64 -12.08 -7.47
CA LEU A 113 5.21 -11.73 -7.48
C LEU A 113 4.92 -10.58 -8.46
N TRP A 114 5.82 -9.57 -8.54
CA TRP A 114 5.67 -8.51 -9.52
C TRP A 114 5.79 -9.02 -10.97
N ARG A 115 6.76 -9.90 -11.25
CA ARG A 115 6.91 -10.52 -12.58
C ARG A 115 5.71 -11.37 -12.96
N GLU A 116 5.18 -12.14 -12.02
CA GLU A 116 3.97 -12.94 -12.22
C GLU A 116 2.76 -12.04 -12.52
N HIS A 117 2.60 -10.95 -11.76
CA HIS A 117 1.57 -9.97 -12.00
C HIS A 117 1.66 -9.36 -13.42
N CYS A 118 2.86 -9.00 -13.88
CA CYS A 118 3.07 -8.54 -15.26
C CYS A 118 2.64 -9.60 -16.29
N ALA A 119 2.99 -10.87 -16.07
CA ALA A 119 2.60 -11.96 -16.97
C ALA A 119 1.07 -12.17 -17.02
N ILE A 120 0.35 -11.90 -15.93
CA ILE A 120 -1.13 -11.89 -15.91
C ILE A 120 -1.66 -10.72 -16.75
N LEU A 121 -1.11 -9.52 -16.59
CA LEU A 121 -1.52 -8.34 -17.35
C LEU A 121 -1.29 -8.51 -18.85
N ASP A 122 -0.18 -9.13 -19.26
CA ASP A 122 0.15 -9.39 -20.67
C ASP A 122 -0.86 -10.31 -21.36
N GLN A 123 -1.59 -11.13 -20.60
CA GLN A 123 -2.63 -12.02 -21.11
C GLN A 123 -4.01 -11.34 -21.23
N ILE A 124 -4.17 -10.12 -20.73
CA ILE A 124 -5.44 -9.40 -20.74
C ILE A 124 -5.50 -8.50 -21.97
N ASP A 125 -6.41 -8.79 -22.90
CA ASP A 125 -6.68 -7.90 -24.03
C ASP A 125 -7.20 -6.53 -23.53
N PRO A 126 -6.50 -5.42 -23.87
CA PRO A 126 -6.82 -4.08 -23.37
C PRO A 126 -8.17 -3.54 -23.86
N THR A 127 -8.75 -4.12 -24.90
CA THR A 127 -10.05 -3.72 -25.46
C THR A 127 -11.24 -4.32 -24.70
N THR A 128 -10.98 -5.26 -23.79
CA THR A 128 -12.02 -6.00 -23.07
C THR A 128 -12.68 -5.18 -21.96
N ALA A 129 -13.88 -5.61 -21.55
CA ALA A 129 -14.56 -5.04 -20.39
C ALA A 129 -13.75 -5.23 -19.09
N ARG A 130 -13.04 -6.36 -18.96
CA ARG A 130 -12.19 -6.66 -17.81
C ARG A 130 -11.05 -5.64 -17.68
N ALA A 131 -10.35 -5.33 -18.78
CA ALA A 131 -9.29 -4.31 -18.78
C ALA A 131 -9.82 -2.95 -18.30
N ARG A 132 -11.02 -2.54 -18.76
CA ARG A 132 -11.66 -1.31 -18.29
C ARG A 132 -11.99 -1.33 -16.79
N THR A 133 -12.44 -2.47 -16.27
CA THR A 133 -12.70 -2.66 -14.84
C THR A 133 -11.41 -2.52 -14.03
N ILE A 134 -10.33 -3.20 -14.43
CA ILE A 134 -9.03 -3.13 -13.75
C ILE A 134 -8.55 -1.67 -13.67
N ILE A 135 -8.55 -0.94 -14.79
CA ILE A 135 -8.14 0.47 -14.83
C ILE A 135 -9.02 1.33 -13.91
N LYS A 136 -10.34 1.14 -13.95
CA LYS A 136 -11.28 1.85 -13.08
C LYS A 136 -10.97 1.59 -11.61
N ASP A 137 -10.68 0.36 -11.25
CA ASP A 137 -10.44 -0.06 -9.88
C ASP A 137 -9.05 0.33 -9.38
N VAL A 138 -8.01 0.34 -10.22
CA VAL A 138 -6.70 0.93 -9.87
C VAL A 138 -6.88 2.41 -9.48
N ARG A 139 -7.62 3.18 -10.28
CA ARG A 139 -7.95 4.59 -9.95
C ARG A 139 -8.74 4.70 -8.65
N ARG A 140 -9.63 3.74 -8.38
CA ARG A 140 -10.40 3.69 -7.13
C ARG A 140 -9.49 3.41 -5.94
N GLY A 141 -8.53 2.50 -6.09
CA GLY A 141 -7.49 2.23 -5.11
C GLY A 141 -6.64 3.45 -4.78
N PHE A 142 -6.17 4.19 -5.78
CA PHE A 142 -5.44 5.44 -5.52
C PHE A 142 -6.27 6.44 -4.71
N ARG A 143 -7.55 6.63 -5.05
CA ARG A 143 -8.47 7.48 -4.27
C ARG A 143 -8.68 6.99 -2.83
N ILE A 144 -8.65 5.67 -2.59
CA ILE A 144 -8.72 5.12 -1.23
C ILE A 144 -7.53 5.59 -0.39
N PHE A 145 -6.32 5.55 -0.95
CA PHE A 145 -5.12 6.05 -0.25
C PHE A 145 -5.15 7.57 -0.07
N GLU A 146 -5.71 8.34 -1.02
CA GLU A 146 -5.92 9.78 -0.86
C GLU A 146 -6.86 10.10 0.30
N THR A 147 -8.01 9.42 0.36
CA THR A 147 -8.95 9.55 1.48
C THR A 147 -8.31 9.11 2.79
N ALA A 148 -7.53 8.02 2.78
CA ALA A 148 -6.81 7.56 3.96
C ALA A 148 -5.81 8.59 4.46
N ALA A 149 -5.03 9.20 3.56
CA ALA A 149 -4.09 10.26 3.90
C ALA A 149 -4.80 11.48 4.51
N GLN A 150 -5.95 11.89 3.95
CA GLN A 150 -6.75 13.00 4.47
C GLN A 150 -7.33 12.68 5.85
N SER A 151 -7.83 11.46 6.07
CA SER A 151 -8.45 11.08 7.36
C SER A 151 -7.46 10.90 8.51
N GLN A 152 -6.15 10.91 8.24
CA GLN A 152 -5.10 10.86 9.27
C GLN A 152 -4.55 12.23 9.66
N GLN A 153 -5.02 13.31 9.02
CA GLN A 153 -4.67 14.66 9.42
C GLN A 153 -5.50 15.00 10.66
N ASP A 154 -4.83 15.37 11.75
CA ASP A 154 -5.48 15.88 12.97
C ASP A 154 -6.15 17.24 12.70
#